data_AF-A0A7Y2IGM6-F1
#
_entry.id   AF-A0A7Y2IGM6-F1
#
_cell.length_a   1.000
_cell.length_b   1.000
_cell.length_c   1.000
_cell.angle_alpha   90.00
_cell.angle_beta   90.00
_cell.angle_gamma   90.00
#
_symmetry.space_group_name_H-M   'P 1'
#
loop_
_entity.id
_entity.type
_entity.pdbx_description
1 polymer ?
#
loop_
_entity_poly.entity_id
_entity_poly.type
_entity_poly.pdbx_seq_one_letter_code
_entity_poly.pdbx_strand_id
1 'polypeptide(L)'
;MTQFEEYTDPVDGTRWKIDVGFTDSSWKCVWGNGCQGILHTNSEEKNEGCCSGGAHLVDQGEAMLISALGASLDPDRFQNHQTAAASGVLNAGIPLATRVVGGACIFFNKPGFEGGVGCALYLAALDEGESPHDWRPSICWQAPLLVDDHEDGSKTLRPWNRSDFLPETEVAWCCTEPGATSFSGETSVAHSLQRELAEILGEDLAEQLRRR
;
A
#
# COMPACT_ATOMS: atom_id res chain seq x y z
N MET A 1 7.01 19.31 -5.08
CA MET A 1 7.97 19.40 -6.21
C MET A 1 8.91 18.24 -6.04
N THR A 2 9.16 17.45 -7.09
CA THR A 2 10.10 16.34 -7.04
C THR A 2 11.51 16.88 -6.80
N GLN A 3 12.14 16.44 -5.71
CA GLN A 3 13.50 16.82 -5.34
C GLN A 3 14.22 15.60 -4.80
N PHE A 4 15.26 15.15 -5.50
CA PHE A 4 16.01 13.97 -5.09
C PHE A 4 17.32 14.33 -4.39
N GLU A 5 17.62 13.62 -3.31
CA GLU A 5 18.91 13.67 -2.61
C GLU A 5 19.49 12.26 -2.44
N GLU A 6 20.81 12.17 -2.36
CA GLU A 6 21.54 10.90 -2.22
C GLU A 6 21.90 10.63 -0.76
N TYR A 7 21.72 9.37 -0.35
CA TYR A 7 22.01 8.86 0.97
C TYR A 7 22.76 7.52 0.86
N THR A 8 23.52 7.18 1.89
CA THR A 8 24.11 5.85 2.03
C THR A 8 23.65 5.27 3.35
N ASP A 9 23.08 4.07 3.31
CA ASP A 9 22.72 3.33 4.51
C ASP A 9 24.00 3.03 5.33
N PRO A 10 24.09 3.47 6.60
CA PRO A 10 25.27 3.27 7.42
C PRO A 10 25.49 1.82 7.87
N VAL A 11 24.47 0.96 7.77
CA VAL A 11 24.49 -0.44 8.23
C VAL A 11 24.99 -1.36 7.12
N ASP A 12 24.41 -1.26 5.92
CA ASP A 12 24.71 -2.18 4.82
C ASP A 12 25.40 -1.52 3.60
N GLY A 13 25.52 -0.19 3.59
CA GLY A 13 26.17 0.56 2.51
C GLY A 13 25.29 0.78 1.27
N THR A 14 24.00 0.43 1.31
CA THR A 14 23.06 0.66 0.20
C THR A 14 23.02 2.14 -0.17
N ARG A 15 23.19 2.44 -1.46
CA ARG A 15 23.08 3.80 -2.00
C ARG A 15 21.63 4.10 -2.35
N TRP A 16 21.07 5.12 -1.72
CA TRP A 16 19.68 5.54 -1.90
C TRP A 16 19.60 6.89 -2.59
N LYS A 17 18.68 7.01 -3.55
CA LYS A 17 18.22 8.28 -4.10
C LYS A 17 16.78 8.51 -3.66
N ILE A 18 16.54 9.50 -2.81
CA ILE A 18 15.25 9.68 -2.13
C ILE A 18 14.59 10.97 -2.60
N ASP A 19 13.30 10.91 -3.01
CA ASP A 19 12.49 12.10 -3.31
C ASP A 19 12.12 12.83 -2.00
N VAL A 20 13.04 13.63 -1.48
CA VAL A 20 12.84 14.42 -0.27
C VAL A 20 11.72 15.44 -0.44
N GLY A 21 11.44 15.88 -1.67
CA GLY A 21 10.30 16.73 -1.97
C GLY A 21 8.95 16.07 -1.67
N PHE A 22 8.88 14.74 -1.73
CA PHE A 22 7.72 13.97 -1.30
C PHE A 22 7.74 13.69 0.20
N THR A 23 8.89 13.29 0.78
CA THR A 23 8.99 13.03 2.23
C THR A 23 8.70 14.28 3.07
N ASP A 24 9.02 15.47 2.56
CA ASP A 24 8.77 16.74 3.22
C ASP A 24 7.35 17.28 2.95
N SER A 25 6.60 16.62 2.07
CA SER A 25 5.24 17.05 1.69
C SER A 25 4.20 16.71 2.75
N SER A 26 3.06 17.40 2.71
CA SER A 26 1.89 17.15 3.54
C SER A 26 1.00 16.02 3.01
N TRP A 27 1.53 15.06 2.25
CA TRP A 27 0.71 13.95 1.76
C TRP A 27 0.14 13.12 2.93
N LYS A 28 -1.14 12.77 2.85
CA LYS A 28 -1.79 11.76 3.67
C LYS A 28 -2.72 10.90 2.83
N CYS A 29 -2.93 9.66 3.25
CA CYS A 29 -3.97 8.82 2.67
C CYS A 29 -5.36 9.44 2.90
N VAL A 30 -6.18 9.48 1.86
CA VAL A 30 -7.55 10.01 1.87
C VAL A 30 -8.60 8.95 1.53
N TRP A 31 -8.26 7.67 1.69
CA TRP A 31 -9.24 6.58 1.58
C TRP A 31 -10.41 6.81 2.56
N GLY A 32 -11.64 6.58 2.11
CA GLY A 32 -12.86 6.95 2.84
C GLY A 32 -13.15 8.46 2.93
N ASN A 33 -12.27 9.32 2.42
CA ASN A 33 -12.34 10.78 2.54
C ASN A 33 -12.00 11.48 1.21
N GLY A 34 -12.62 11.06 0.10
CA GLY A 34 -12.44 11.68 -1.21
C GLY A 34 -11.35 11.04 -2.10
N CYS A 35 -10.97 9.79 -1.81
CA CYS A 35 -10.09 9.01 -2.69
C CYS A 35 -10.81 8.63 -3.99
N GLN A 36 -10.24 8.97 -5.16
CA GLN A 36 -10.89 8.74 -6.45
C GLN A 36 -10.65 7.32 -7.02
N GLY A 37 -9.84 6.51 -6.35
CA GLY A 37 -9.47 5.17 -6.81
C GLY A 37 -8.49 5.16 -7.99
N ILE A 38 -7.98 3.98 -8.31
CA ILE A 38 -6.98 3.77 -9.36
C ILE A 38 -7.58 3.12 -10.62
N LEU A 39 -8.88 3.30 -10.87
CA LEU A 39 -9.52 2.80 -12.09
C LEU A 39 -9.35 3.79 -13.25
N HIS A 40 -9.69 3.35 -14.46
CA HIS A 40 -9.66 4.15 -15.70
C HIS A 40 -10.60 5.37 -15.68
N THR A 41 -11.54 5.41 -14.75
CA THR A 41 -12.32 6.61 -14.40
C THR A 41 -12.31 6.78 -12.89
N ASN A 42 -12.51 8.02 -12.43
CA ASN A 42 -12.77 8.29 -11.03
C ASN A 42 -13.91 7.39 -10.51
N SER A 43 -13.71 6.83 -9.33
CA SER A 43 -14.53 5.74 -8.75
C SER A 43 -14.66 5.88 -7.23
N GLU A 44 -14.70 7.11 -6.74
CA GLU A 44 -14.83 7.46 -5.32
C GLU A 44 -16.03 6.74 -4.68
N GLU A 45 -17.13 6.61 -5.41
CA GLU A 45 -18.37 5.96 -4.95
C GLU A 45 -18.19 4.47 -4.62
N LYS A 46 -17.18 3.81 -5.20
CA LYS A 46 -16.89 2.40 -4.90
C LYS A 46 -16.10 2.22 -3.61
N ASN A 47 -15.43 3.29 -3.16
CA ASN A 47 -14.54 3.29 -2.00
C ASN A 47 -13.43 2.20 -2.05
N GLU A 48 -13.07 1.72 -3.24
CA GLU A 48 -12.06 0.66 -3.41
C GLU A 48 -10.63 1.21 -3.29
N GLY A 49 -10.40 2.46 -3.69
CA GLY A 49 -9.06 3.07 -3.61
C GLY A 49 -8.03 2.30 -4.44
N CYS A 50 -6.86 2.04 -3.86
CA CYS A 50 -5.83 1.18 -4.46
C CYS A 50 -6.17 -0.32 -4.45
N CYS A 51 -7.24 -0.74 -3.77
CA CYS A 51 -7.60 -2.16 -3.68
C CYS A 51 -8.20 -2.73 -4.96
N SER A 52 -8.59 -1.89 -5.94
CA SER A 52 -9.26 -2.35 -7.17
C SER A 52 -8.44 -3.36 -7.98
N GLY A 53 -7.10 -3.31 -7.91
CA GLY A 53 -6.21 -4.23 -8.64
C GLY A 53 -5.94 -5.56 -7.93
N GLY A 54 -6.35 -5.71 -6.66
CA GLY A 54 -5.74 -6.69 -5.78
C GLY A 54 -4.39 -6.22 -5.22
N ALA A 55 -3.71 -7.07 -4.46
CA ALA A 55 -2.37 -6.82 -3.94
C ALA A 55 -1.37 -7.78 -4.59
N HIS A 56 -0.30 -7.22 -5.16
CA HIS A 56 0.89 -7.97 -5.56
C HIS A 56 1.73 -8.28 -4.34
N LEU A 57 2.31 -9.48 -4.32
CA LEU A 57 3.07 -10.02 -3.21
C LEU A 57 4.54 -10.15 -3.62
N VAL A 58 5.45 -9.84 -2.70
CA VAL A 58 6.89 -9.77 -2.97
C VAL A 58 7.47 -11.15 -3.25
N ASP A 59 7.03 -12.17 -2.51
CA ASP A 59 7.54 -13.52 -2.65
C ASP A 59 6.54 -14.58 -2.14
N GLN A 60 6.98 -15.86 -2.21
CA GLN A 60 6.19 -16.98 -1.73
C GLN A 60 5.99 -16.98 -0.21
N GLY A 61 6.92 -16.42 0.56
CA GLY A 61 6.81 -16.30 2.01
C GLY A 61 5.65 -15.39 2.38
N GLU A 62 5.56 -14.21 1.74
CA GLU A 62 4.43 -13.31 1.91
C GLU A 62 3.12 -13.95 1.42
N ALA A 63 3.13 -14.65 0.29
CA ALA A 63 1.95 -15.37 -0.20
C ALA A 63 1.43 -16.42 0.80
N MET A 64 2.34 -17.14 1.47
CA MET A 64 1.99 -18.08 2.52
C MET A 64 1.43 -17.37 3.76
N LEU A 65 2.06 -16.28 4.19
CA LEU A 65 1.59 -15.47 5.33
C LEU A 65 0.17 -14.94 5.07
N ILE A 66 -0.06 -14.28 3.95
CA ILE A 66 -1.36 -13.71 3.58
C ILE A 66 -2.43 -14.80 3.42
N SER A 67 -2.07 -15.98 2.92
CA SER A 67 -2.97 -17.12 2.87
C SER A 67 -3.34 -17.64 4.26
N ALA A 68 -2.37 -17.70 5.17
CA ALA A 68 -2.60 -18.13 6.55
C ALA A 68 -3.47 -17.13 7.31
N LEU A 69 -3.15 -15.84 7.24
CA LEU A 69 -3.97 -14.77 7.84
C LEU A 69 -5.39 -14.79 7.27
N GLY A 70 -5.53 -14.91 5.94
CA GLY A 70 -6.85 -14.97 5.32
C GLY A 70 -7.69 -16.18 5.75
N ALA A 71 -7.05 -17.30 6.08
CA ALA A 71 -7.71 -18.50 6.60
C ALA A 71 -8.08 -18.38 8.10
N SER A 72 -7.43 -17.48 8.85
CA SER A 72 -7.74 -17.24 10.27
C SER A 72 -8.77 -16.15 10.49
N LEU A 73 -9.19 -15.41 9.46
CA LEU A 73 -10.17 -14.34 9.59
C LEU A 73 -11.55 -14.87 9.99
N ASP A 74 -12.19 -14.17 10.93
CA ASP A 74 -13.59 -14.37 11.27
C ASP A 74 -14.48 -14.15 10.03
N PRO A 75 -15.38 -15.08 9.68
CA PRO A 75 -16.35 -14.90 8.60
C PRO A 75 -17.16 -13.60 8.70
N ASP A 76 -17.48 -13.15 9.92
CA ASP A 76 -18.26 -11.92 10.15
C ASP A 76 -17.44 -10.67 9.85
N ARG A 77 -16.11 -10.77 9.82
CA ARG A 77 -15.18 -9.69 9.44
C ARG A 77 -14.69 -9.77 8.00
N PHE A 78 -14.99 -10.85 7.29
CA PHE A 78 -14.46 -11.09 5.95
C PHE A 78 -15.57 -11.39 4.96
N GLN A 79 -16.03 -10.36 4.24
CA GLN A 79 -17.17 -10.46 3.32
C GLN A 79 -17.01 -11.58 2.27
N ASN A 80 -15.78 -11.83 1.81
CA ASN A 80 -15.48 -12.88 0.82
C ASN A 80 -15.00 -14.19 1.45
N HIS A 81 -15.23 -14.42 2.75
CA HIS A 81 -14.77 -15.60 3.48
C HIS A 81 -15.19 -16.91 2.80
N GLN A 82 -16.44 -17.03 2.33
CA GLN A 82 -16.90 -18.23 1.63
C GLN A 82 -16.10 -18.51 0.35
N THR A 83 -15.76 -17.47 -0.41
CA THR A 83 -14.92 -17.58 -1.61
C THR A 83 -13.50 -17.97 -1.23
N ALA A 84 -12.94 -17.38 -0.18
CA ALA A 84 -11.61 -17.71 0.32
C ALA A 84 -11.53 -19.17 0.80
N ALA A 85 -12.53 -19.66 1.53
CA ALA A 85 -12.60 -21.05 1.98
C ALA A 85 -12.71 -22.04 0.81
N ALA A 86 -13.44 -21.69 -0.25
CA ALA A 86 -13.65 -22.56 -1.39
C ALA A 86 -12.48 -22.58 -2.39
N SER A 87 -11.73 -21.47 -2.52
CA SER A 87 -10.79 -21.28 -3.64
C SER A 87 -9.49 -20.56 -3.28
N GLY A 88 -9.26 -20.31 -1.99
CA GLY A 88 -8.12 -19.56 -1.50
C GLY A 88 -8.18 -18.06 -1.82
N VAL A 89 -7.24 -17.32 -1.21
CA VAL A 89 -7.14 -15.87 -1.35
C VAL A 89 -6.22 -15.44 -2.49
N LEU A 90 -5.39 -16.34 -3.01
CA LEU A 90 -4.45 -16.05 -4.09
C LEU A 90 -5.11 -16.18 -5.46
N ASN A 91 -4.59 -15.41 -6.42
CA ASN A 91 -4.99 -15.46 -7.81
C ASN A 91 -4.32 -16.65 -8.51
N ALA A 92 -5.12 -17.55 -9.09
CA ALA A 92 -4.58 -18.73 -9.77
C ALA A 92 -3.90 -18.41 -11.13
N GLY A 93 -4.23 -17.27 -11.74
CA GLY A 93 -3.71 -16.87 -13.06
C GLY A 93 -2.59 -15.83 -13.01
N ILE A 94 -2.37 -15.21 -11.85
CA ILE A 94 -1.32 -14.19 -11.65
C ILE A 94 -0.45 -14.67 -10.49
N PRO A 95 0.80 -15.09 -10.75
CA PRO A 95 1.73 -15.45 -9.69
C PRO A 95 1.87 -14.33 -8.67
N LEU A 96 1.90 -14.68 -7.38
CA LEU A 96 2.13 -13.75 -6.28
C LEU A 96 1.17 -12.55 -6.28
N ALA A 97 -0.13 -12.81 -6.41
CA ALA A 97 -1.14 -11.78 -6.25
C ALA A 97 -2.36 -12.32 -5.51
N THR A 98 -3.03 -11.46 -4.73
CA THR A 98 -4.36 -11.77 -4.20
C THR A 98 -5.39 -11.80 -5.32
N ARG A 99 -6.43 -12.62 -5.17
CA ARG A 99 -7.58 -12.63 -6.07
C ARG A 99 -8.33 -11.30 -6.04
N VAL A 100 -8.92 -10.93 -7.17
CA VAL A 100 -9.92 -9.86 -7.27
C VAL A 100 -11.31 -10.48 -7.30
N VAL A 101 -12.19 -10.07 -6.38
CA VAL A 101 -13.57 -10.52 -6.26
C VAL A 101 -14.51 -9.32 -6.31
N GLY A 102 -15.42 -9.31 -7.28
CA GLY A 102 -16.39 -8.22 -7.43
C GLY A 102 -15.77 -6.85 -7.70
N GLY A 103 -14.59 -6.80 -8.34
CA GLY A 103 -13.91 -5.56 -8.75
C GLY A 103 -12.82 -5.06 -7.80
N ALA A 104 -12.60 -5.69 -6.65
CA ALA A 104 -11.54 -5.31 -5.71
C ALA A 104 -10.83 -6.54 -5.13
N CYS A 105 -9.70 -6.31 -4.45
CA CYS A 105 -8.98 -7.31 -3.65
C CYS A 105 -9.94 -8.18 -2.84
N ILE A 106 -9.68 -9.48 -2.74
CA ILE A 106 -10.54 -10.42 -2.02
C ILE A 106 -10.79 -9.95 -0.57
N PHE A 107 -9.80 -9.37 0.10
CA PHE A 107 -9.91 -8.85 1.47
C PHE A 107 -10.70 -7.55 1.59
N PHE A 108 -11.16 -6.94 0.50
CA PHE A 108 -11.93 -5.70 0.56
C PHE A 108 -13.41 -5.98 0.90
N ASN A 109 -13.82 -5.52 2.08
CA ASN A 109 -15.21 -5.41 2.49
C ASN A 109 -15.82 -4.13 1.92
N LYS A 110 -16.92 -4.27 1.20
CA LYS A 110 -17.61 -3.16 0.53
C LYS A 110 -18.40 -2.31 1.53
N PRO A 111 -18.68 -1.03 1.19
CA PRO A 111 -19.62 -0.22 1.96
C PRO A 111 -20.95 -0.96 2.19
N GLY A 112 -21.44 -0.94 3.43
CA GLY A 112 -22.67 -1.62 3.85
C GLY A 112 -22.50 -3.04 4.37
N PHE A 113 -21.29 -3.62 4.36
CA PHE A 113 -21.01 -4.88 5.04
C PHE A 113 -21.02 -4.70 6.57
N GLU A 114 -21.74 -5.56 7.29
CA GLU A 114 -21.91 -5.48 8.75
C GLU A 114 -20.59 -5.60 9.51
N GLY A 115 -19.66 -6.42 8.99
CA GLY A 115 -18.30 -6.58 9.52
C GLY A 115 -17.38 -5.36 9.37
N GLY A 116 -17.85 -4.27 8.76
CA GLY A 116 -17.08 -3.04 8.56
C GLY A 116 -16.49 -2.94 7.15
N VAL A 117 -16.40 -1.70 6.64
CA VAL A 117 -15.84 -1.38 5.32
C VAL A 117 -14.31 -1.32 5.38
N GLY A 118 -13.65 -1.75 4.31
CA GLY A 118 -12.18 -1.69 4.19
C GLY A 118 -11.53 -3.07 4.15
N CYS A 119 -10.24 -3.14 4.46
CA CYS A 119 -9.49 -4.39 4.38
C CYS A 119 -9.78 -5.29 5.61
N ALA A 120 -10.25 -6.51 5.37
CA ALA A 120 -10.56 -7.48 6.42
C ALA A 120 -9.32 -7.82 7.29
N LEU A 121 -8.11 -7.90 6.69
CA LEU A 121 -6.86 -8.09 7.44
C LEU A 121 -6.55 -6.90 8.36
N TYR A 122 -6.78 -5.67 7.88
CA TYR A 122 -6.59 -4.46 8.67
C TYR A 122 -7.57 -4.43 9.85
N LEU A 123 -8.85 -4.71 9.61
CA LEU A 123 -9.88 -4.71 10.63
C LEU A 123 -9.64 -5.79 11.68
N ALA A 124 -9.25 -7.00 11.26
CA ALA A 124 -8.91 -8.08 12.19
C ALA A 124 -7.67 -7.74 13.04
N ALA A 125 -6.62 -7.15 12.46
CA ALA A 125 -5.46 -6.70 13.23
C ALA A 125 -5.87 -5.72 14.34
N LEU A 126 -6.76 -4.77 14.02
CA LEU A 126 -7.29 -3.83 15.02
C LEU A 126 -8.11 -4.53 16.12
N ASP A 127 -8.94 -5.51 15.76
CA ASP A 127 -9.75 -6.27 16.74
C ASP A 127 -8.85 -7.06 17.71
N GLU A 128 -7.73 -7.61 17.22
CA GLU A 128 -6.73 -8.32 18.02
C GLU A 128 -5.77 -7.38 18.79
N GLY A 129 -5.86 -6.07 18.58
CA GLY A 129 -4.93 -5.10 19.16
C GLY A 129 -3.51 -5.21 18.60
N GLU A 130 -3.36 -5.83 17.43
CA GLU A 130 -2.12 -5.98 16.71
C GLU A 130 -1.93 -4.87 15.67
N SER A 131 -0.72 -4.75 15.15
CA SER A 131 -0.38 -3.74 14.15
C SER A 131 -0.90 -4.14 12.78
N PRO A 132 -1.73 -3.31 12.11
CA PRO A 132 -2.18 -3.60 10.75
C PRO A 132 -1.05 -3.58 9.70
N HIS A 133 0.11 -3.07 10.06
CA HIS A 133 1.31 -3.16 9.22
C HIS A 133 1.74 -4.61 9.03
N ASP A 134 1.70 -5.41 10.10
CA ASP A 134 2.24 -6.78 10.12
C ASP A 134 1.26 -7.80 9.52
N TRP A 135 0.01 -7.38 9.30
CA TRP A 135 -1.08 -8.21 8.77
C TRP A 135 -1.36 -7.98 7.28
N ARG A 136 -0.95 -6.83 6.75
CA ARG A 136 -1.27 -6.43 5.38
C ARG A 136 -0.16 -6.87 4.42
N PRO A 137 -0.50 -7.15 3.15
CA PRO A 137 0.51 -7.26 2.11
C PRO A 137 1.42 -6.03 2.09
N SER A 138 2.70 -6.24 1.82
CA SER A 138 3.74 -5.22 1.80
C SER A 138 3.39 -4.04 0.91
N ILE A 139 2.94 -4.29 -0.31
CA ILE A 139 2.51 -3.23 -1.22
C ILE A 139 1.38 -2.35 -0.63
N CYS A 140 0.53 -2.91 0.25
CA CYS A 140 -0.59 -2.19 0.84
C CYS A 140 -0.20 -1.31 2.02
N TRP A 141 0.79 -1.72 2.83
CA TRP A 141 1.31 -0.83 3.89
C TRP A 141 2.37 0.13 3.36
N GLN A 142 3.12 -0.24 2.32
CA GLN A 142 4.13 0.62 1.69
C GLN A 142 3.50 1.80 0.95
N ALA A 143 2.31 1.63 0.36
CA ALA A 143 1.66 2.69 -0.39
C ALA A 143 1.51 3.97 0.46
N PRO A 144 2.03 5.12 -0.03
CA PRO A 144 2.28 5.44 -1.42
C PRO A 144 3.77 5.41 -1.80
N LEU A 145 4.64 4.88 -0.95
CA LEU A 145 6.07 4.76 -1.18
C LEU A 145 6.34 3.64 -2.19
N LEU A 146 7.25 3.89 -3.12
CA LEU A 146 7.72 2.95 -4.12
C LEU A 146 9.24 2.95 -4.13
N VAL A 147 9.80 1.74 -4.14
CA VAL A 147 11.24 1.51 -4.28
C VAL A 147 11.51 0.98 -5.68
N ASP A 148 12.34 1.68 -6.44
CA ASP A 148 12.92 1.15 -7.67
C ASP A 148 14.31 0.58 -7.37
N ASP A 149 14.51 -0.70 -7.68
CA ASP A 149 15.81 -1.36 -7.65
C ASP A 149 16.59 -1.14 -8.95
N HIS A 150 17.88 -0.80 -8.84
CA HIS A 150 18.77 -0.63 -9.98
C HIS A 150 19.77 -1.79 -10.10
N GLU A 151 20.24 -2.06 -11.32
CA GLU A 151 21.20 -3.14 -11.60
C GLU A 151 22.54 -2.98 -10.86
N ASP A 152 22.91 -1.75 -10.51
CA ASP A 152 24.14 -1.43 -9.77
C ASP A 152 23.98 -1.54 -8.23
N GLY A 153 22.85 -2.08 -7.77
CA GLY A 153 22.50 -2.27 -6.37
C GLY A 153 22.07 -0.99 -5.64
N SER A 154 22.05 0.17 -6.31
CA SER A 154 21.42 1.36 -5.74
C SER A 154 19.89 1.26 -5.80
N LYS A 155 19.21 2.08 -4.99
CA LYS A 155 17.74 2.12 -4.91
C LYS A 155 17.22 3.54 -5.00
N THR A 156 16.05 3.74 -5.59
CA THR A 156 15.33 5.01 -5.55
C THR A 156 14.07 4.89 -4.70
N LEU A 157 13.88 5.76 -3.72
CA LEU A 157 12.60 5.93 -3.01
C LEU A 157 11.84 7.12 -3.59
N ARG A 158 10.62 6.90 -4.06
CA ARG A 158 9.73 7.93 -4.62
C ARG A 158 8.27 7.57 -4.38
N PRO A 159 7.31 8.49 -4.56
CA PRO A 159 5.92 8.09 -4.60
C PRO A 159 5.58 7.28 -5.85
N TRP A 160 4.53 6.46 -5.76
CA TRP A 160 3.80 5.96 -6.94
C TRP A 160 3.34 7.12 -7.82
N ASN A 161 3.10 6.87 -9.11
CA ASN A 161 2.48 7.80 -10.06
C ASN A 161 1.70 7.00 -11.11
N ARG A 162 0.92 7.67 -11.98
CA ARG A 162 0.07 6.96 -12.94
C ARG A 162 0.83 6.10 -13.96
N SER A 163 2.09 6.40 -14.25
CA SER A 163 2.91 5.61 -15.19
C SER A 163 3.49 4.33 -14.59
N ASP A 164 3.41 4.16 -13.27
CA ASP A 164 3.83 2.92 -12.60
C ASP A 164 2.79 1.80 -12.75
N PHE A 165 1.57 2.16 -13.15
CA PHE A 165 0.54 1.20 -13.52
C PHE A 165 0.84 0.71 -14.95
N LEU A 166 0.76 -0.60 -15.16
CA LEU A 166 1.07 -1.25 -16.44
C LEU A 166 0.32 -0.61 -17.64
N PRO A 167 0.83 -0.74 -18.89
CA PRO A 167 0.28 -0.05 -20.07
C PRO A 167 -1.22 -0.30 -20.32
N GLU A 168 -1.71 -1.48 -19.96
CA GLU A 168 -3.12 -1.89 -20.04
C GLU A 168 -4.00 -1.33 -18.91
N THR A 169 -3.42 -0.64 -17.93
CA THR A 169 -4.07 -0.10 -16.73
C THR A 169 -3.91 1.41 -16.66
N GLU A 170 -4.29 2.13 -17.72
CA GLU A 170 -4.40 3.59 -17.63
C GLU A 170 -5.32 3.96 -16.47
N VAL A 171 -4.75 4.66 -15.48
CA VAL A 171 -5.47 5.08 -14.27
C VAL A 171 -5.86 6.56 -14.39
N ALA A 172 -7.10 6.90 -14.02
CA ALA A 172 -7.59 8.28 -14.12
C ALA A 172 -6.93 9.21 -13.08
N TRP A 173 -6.59 8.66 -11.91
CA TRP A 173 -6.13 9.41 -10.76
C TRP A 173 -5.10 8.61 -9.97
N CYS A 174 -4.11 9.31 -9.41
CA CYS A 174 -3.17 8.77 -8.44
C CYS A 174 -3.03 9.74 -7.28
N CYS A 175 -3.05 9.21 -6.05
CA CYS A 175 -3.10 10.00 -4.83
C CYS A 175 -1.83 10.79 -4.53
N THR A 176 -0.78 10.69 -5.33
CA THR A 176 0.53 11.31 -5.12
C THR A 176 0.83 12.38 -6.16
N GLU A 177 -0.03 12.55 -7.15
CA GLU A 177 0.21 13.50 -8.23
C GLU A 177 -0.18 14.94 -7.85
N PRO A 178 0.45 15.95 -8.49
CA PRO A 178 0.08 17.35 -8.29
C PRO A 178 -1.43 17.58 -8.48
N GLY A 179 -2.04 18.29 -7.53
CA GLY A 179 -3.48 18.58 -7.55
C GLY A 179 -4.35 17.51 -6.90
N ALA A 180 -3.79 16.38 -6.45
CA ALA A 180 -4.52 15.43 -5.61
C ALA A 180 -4.91 16.04 -4.25
N THR A 181 -6.07 15.65 -3.74
CA THR A 181 -6.63 16.11 -2.45
C THR A 181 -5.88 15.59 -1.23
N SER A 182 -4.97 14.64 -1.43
CA SER A 182 -4.12 13.97 -0.45
C SER A 182 -3.04 14.85 0.16
N PHE A 183 -2.64 15.96 -0.48
CA PHE A 183 -1.66 16.92 0.05
C PHE A 183 -2.29 17.88 1.08
N SER A 184 -2.93 17.30 2.10
CA SER A 184 -3.75 17.99 3.11
C SER A 184 -3.49 17.49 4.54
N GLY A 185 -2.35 16.83 4.76
CA GLY A 185 -1.86 16.40 6.05
C GLY A 185 -1.36 17.55 6.93
N GLU A 186 -1.39 17.32 8.24
CA GLU A 186 -0.90 18.27 9.25
C GLU A 186 0.60 18.13 9.51
N THR A 187 1.16 16.96 9.19
CA THR A 187 2.59 16.63 9.32
C THR A 187 3.16 16.21 7.98
N SER A 188 4.49 16.22 7.87
CA SER A 188 5.17 15.70 6.68
C SER A 188 5.00 14.18 6.56
N VAL A 189 5.23 13.65 5.35
CA VAL A 189 5.33 12.19 5.10
C VAL A 189 6.42 11.55 5.95
N ALA A 190 7.57 12.21 6.12
CA ALA A 190 8.65 11.74 6.97
C ALA A 190 8.21 11.55 8.44
N HIS A 191 7.20 12.29 8.90
CA HIS A 191 6.63 12.10 10.24
C HIS A 191 5.50 11.09 10.25
N SER A 192 4.56 11.18 9.30
CA SER A 192 3.35 10.36 9.31
C SER A 192 3.58 8.91 8.90
N LEU A 193 4.56 8.66 8.02
CA LEU A 193 4.94 7.33 7.53
C LEU A 193 6.30 6.87 8.10
N GLN A 194 6.65 7.31 9.31
CA GLN A 194 7.97 7.01 9.88
C GLN A 194 8.22 5.51 10.02
N ARG A 195 7.20 4.72 10.36
CA ARG A 195 7.33 3.27 10.50
C ARG A 195 7.64 2.61 9.16
N GLU A 196 6.87 2.97 8.13
CA GLU A 196 7.04 2.46 6.78
C GLU A 196 8.41 2.84 6.21
N LEU A 197 8.84 4.09 6.43
CA LEU A 197 10.18 4.56 6.04
C LEU A 197 11.28 3.80 6.78
N ALA A 198 11.14 3.55 8.09
CA ALA A 198 12.13 2.80 8.87
C ALA A 198 12.24 1.35 8.41
N GLU A 199 11.15 0.72 7.99
CA GLU A 199 11.18 -0.64 7.46
C GLU A 199 11.80 -0.71 6.06
N ILE A 200 11.60 0.32 5.23
CA ILE A 200 12.15 0.37 3.86
C ILE A 200 13.62 0.77 3.84
N LEU A 201 13.99 1.80 4.61
CA LEU A 201 15.30 2.47 4.55
C LEU A 201 16.23 2.14 5.72
N GLY A 202 15.72 1.44 6.75
CA GLY A 202 16.40 1.33 8.03
C GLY A 202 16.13 2.53 8.95
N GLU A 203 16.26 2.29 10.26
CA GLU A 203 15.98 3.26 11.33
C GLU A 203 16.79 4.56 11.19
N ASP A 204 18.09 4.45 10.87
CA ASP A 204 19.00 5.60 10.84
C ASP A 204 18.67 6.58 9.71
N LEU A 205 18.35 6.07 8.52
CA LEU A 205 17.97 6.92 7.39
C LEU A 205 16.56 7.50 7.57
N ALA A 206 15.61 6.69 8.05
CA ALA A 206 14.26 7.19 8.34
C ALA A 206 14.30 8.31 9.40
N GLU A 207 15.09 8.15 10.46
CA GLU A 207 15.25 9.20 11.47
C GLU A 207 15.94 10.45 10.93
N GLN A 208 16.89 10.31 10.01
CA GLN A 208 17.48 11.46 9.32
C GLN A 208 16.43 12.22 8.51
N LEU A 209 15.58 11.53 7.75
CA LEU A 209 14.48 12.15 7.00
C LEU A 209 13.49 12.86 7.92
N ARG A 210 13.12 12.25 9.05
CA ARG A 210 12.18 12.84 10.02
C ARG A 210 12.68 14.15 10.64
N ARG A 211 14.00 14.33 10.73
CA ARG A 211 14.63 15.51 11.35
C ARG A 211 14.86 16.68 10.40
N ARG A 212 14.62 16.50 9.10
CA ARG A 212 14.74 17.56 8.10
C ARG A 212 13.70 18.67 8.33
#